data_AF-A0A957ZH39-F1
#
_entry.id   AF-A0A957ZH39-F1
#
_cell.length_a   1.000
_cell.length_b   1.000
_cell.length_c   1.000
_cell.angle_alpha   90.00
_cell.angle_beta   90.00
_cell.angle_gamma   90.00
#
_symmetry.space_group_name_H-M   'P 1'
#
loop_
_entity.id
_entity.type
_entity.pdbx_description
1 polymer ?
#
loop_
_entity_poly.entity_id
_entity_poly.type
_entity_poly.pdbx_seq_one_letter_code
_entity_poly.pdbx_strand_id
1 'polypeptide(L)'
;MTIFSWLLIGHFVGDWMFQNDWMARDKRGRWWSSQCVIHCIVYTVIMLIFAWFGSGQTATITQLGLLFSVTIFTHWVIDGFNLAEIWGRVVNQTQSDFVRIVVDQTMHIFVLGVIAAMVFS
;
A
#
# COMPACT_ATOMS: atom_id res chain seq x y z
N MET A 1 14.44 -4.80 14.63
CA MET A 1 13.93 -4.56 13.27
C MET A 1 13.56 -3.09 13.15
N THR A 2 13.74 -2.47 11.99
CA THR A 2 13.38 -1.06 11.80
C THR A 2 11.88 -0.92 11.57
N ILE A 3 11.33 0.29 11.75
CA ILE A 3 9.93 0.59 11.42
C ILE A 3 9.61 0.22 9.97
N PHE A 4 10.54 0.50 9.04
CA PHE A 4 10.41 0.10 7.64
C PHE A 4 10.21 -1.42 7.48
N SER A 5 10.98 -2.25 8.19
CA SER A 5 10.80 -3.71 8.13
C SER A 5 9.42 -4.15 8.61
N TRP A 6 8.87 -3.50 9.65
CA TRP A 6 7.52 -3.79 10.13
C TRP A 6 6.45 -3.36 9.14
N LEU A 7 6.57 -2.17 8.57
CA LEU A 7 5.66 -1.69 7.52
C LEU A 7 5.71 -2.59 6.29
N LEU A 8 6.90 -3.04 5.88
CA LEU A 8 7.06 -3.96 4.74
C LEU A 8 6.35 -5.30 4.97
N ILE A 9 6.45 -5.87 6.18
CA ILE A 9 5.69 -7.09 6.52
C ILE A 9 4.19 -6.79 6.52
N GLY A 10 3.77 -5.67 7.11
CA GLY A 10 2.37 -5.22 7.10
C GLY A 10 1.82 -5.10 5.68
N HIS A 11 2.63 -4.62 4.74
CA HIS A 11 2.26 -4.52 3.33
C HIS A 11 2.00 -5.90 2.71
N PHE A 12 2.92 -6.86 2.85
CA PHE A 12 2.68 -8.22 2.33
C PHE A 12 1.45 -8.88 2.97
N VAL A 13 1.26 -8.69 4.28
CA VAL A 13 0.08 -9.21 4.97
C VAL A 13 -1.19 -8.56 4.43
N GLY A 14 -1.24 -7.24 4.33
CA GLY A 14 -2.42 -6.51 3.88
C GLY A 14 -2.76 -6.76 2.41
N ASP A 15 -1.75 -6.71 1.55
CA ASP A 15 -1.96 -6.69 0.10
C ASP A 15 -2.07 -8.10 -0.49
N TRP A 16 -1.46 -9.12 0.13
CA TRP A 16 -1.46 -10.50 -0.40
C TRP A 16 -2.22 -11.48 0.48
N MET A 17 -2.09 -11.41 1.81
CA MET A 17 -2.77 -12.37 2.69
C MET A 17 -4.24 -12.01 2.94
N PHE A 18 -4.54 -10.71 3.02
CA PHE A 18 -5.90 -10.20 3.30
C PHE A 18 -6.67 -9.72 2.06
N GLN A 19 -6.01 -9.65 0.90
CA GLN A 19 -6.67 -9.41 -0.36
C GLN A 19 -7.22 -10.71 -0.95
N ASN A 20 -8.53 -10.78 -1.13
CA ASN A 20 -9.16 -11.92 -1.80
C ASN A 20 -9.33 -11.70 -3.32
N ASP A 21 -9.76 -12.74 -4.03
CA ASP A 21 -9.92 -12.74 -5.49
C ASP A 21 -10.88 -11.64 -6.00
N TRP A 22 -11.97 -11.40 -5.27
CA TRP A 22 -12.94 -10.34 -5.58
C TRP A 22 -12.31 -8.94 -5.51
N MET A 23 -11.52 -8.67 -4.45
CA MET A 23 -10.76 -7.43 -4.35
C MET A 23 -9.74 -7.31 -5.49
N ALA A 24 -8.99 -8.38 -5.76
CA ALA A 24 -7.91 -8.38 -6.74
C ALA A 24 -8.39 -8.11 -8.17
N ARG A 25 -9.49 -8.75 -8.59
CA ARG A 25 -10.01 -8.65 -9.97
C ARG A 25 -10.70 -7.32 -10.26
N ASP A 26 -11.41 -6.76 -9.28
CA ASP A 26 -12.30 -5.62 -9.50
C ASP A 26 -11.78 -4.28 -8.96
N LYS A 27 -10.65 -4.24 -8.24
CA LYS A 27 -10.07 -2.98 -7.71
C LYS A 27 -9.41 -2.11 -8.78
N ARG A 28 -8.88 -2.71 -9.85
CA ARG A 28 -7.99 -2.03 -10.81
C ARG A 28 -8.76 -1.10 -11.75
N GLY A 29 -8.38 0.17 -11.77
CA GLY A 29 -8.91 1.17 -12.72
C GLY A 29 -10.35 1.61 -12.43
N ARG A 30 -10.87 1.27 -11.25
CA ARG A 30 -12.22 1.66 -10.79
C ARG A 30 -12.10 2.31 -9.41
N TRP A 31 -11.63 3.55 -9.38
CA TRP A 31 -11.37 4.33 -8.18
C TRP A 31 -12.55 4.44 -7.19
N TRP A 32 -13.80 4.31 -7.64
CA TRP A 32 -14.99 4.27 -6.77
C TRP A 32 -15.51 2.86 -6.47
N SER A 33 -14.85 1.80 -6.92
CA SER A 33 -15.36 0.46 -6.67
C SER A 33 -15.33 0.15 -5.17
N SER A 34 -16.38 -0.48 -4.67
CA SER A 34 -16.45 -0.89 -3.26
C SER A 34 -15.28 -1.82 -2.92
N GLN A 35 -14.80 -2.59 -3.90
CA GLN A 35 -13.61 -3.44 -3.80
C GLN A 35 -12.35 -2.66 -3.49
N CYS A 36 -12.07 -1.59 -4.25
CA CYS A 36 -10.89 -0.74 -4.03
C CYS A 36 -10.96 -0.07 -2.66
N VAL A 37 -12.12 0.49 -2.29
CA VAL A 37 -12.31 1.16 -1.00
C VAL A 37 -12.14 0.18 0.18
N ILE A 38 -12.80 -0.98 0.14
CA ILE A 38 -12.70 -1.99 1.19
C ILE A 38 -11.26 -2.48 1.33
N HIS A 39 -10.60 -2.74 0.20
CA HIS A 39 -9.20 -3.15 0.19
C HIS A 39 -8.29 -2.09 0.82
N CYS A 40 -8.43 -0.82 0.44
CA CYS A 40 -7.64 0.28 1.03
C CYS A 40 -7.87 0.39 2.55
N ILE A 41 -9.10 0.20 3.02
CA ILE A 41 -9.42 0.22 4.45
C ILE A 41 -8.74 -0.95 5.17
N VAL A 42 -8.92 -2.18 4.67
CA VAL A 42 -8.31 -3.39 5.26
C VAL A 42 -6.79 -3.27 5.31
N TYR A 43 -6.19 -2.85 4.18
CA TYR A 43 -4.75 -2.60 4.08
C TYR A 43 -4.29 -1.57 5.12
N THR A 44 -4.96 -0.42 5.20
CA THR A 44 -4.58 0.65 6.13
C THR A 44 -4.69 0.22 7.59
N VAL A 45 -5.73 -0.56 7.96
CA VAL A 45 -5.86 -1.12 9.31
C VAL A 45 -4.69 -2.05 9.64
N ILE A 46 -4.29 -2.92 8.71
CA ILE A 46 -3.14 -3.80 8.90
C ILE A 46 -1.85 -2.98 9.06
N MET A 47 -1.65 -1.95 8.23
CA MET A 47 -0.50 -1.05 8.35
C MET A 47 -0.42 -0.35 9.70
N LEU A 48 -1.54 0.12 10.25
CA LEU A 48 -1.59 0.72 11.59
C LEU A 48 -1.19 -0.26 12.69
N ILE A 49 -1.67 -1.52 12.61
CA ILE A 49 -1.31 -2.57 13.57
C ILE A 49 0.20 -2.82 13.53
N PHE A 50 0.78 -3.00 12.34
CA PHE A 50 2.21 -3.25 12.18
C PHE A 50 3.07 -2.05 12.59
N ALA A 51 2.62 -0.82 12.36
CA ALA A 51 3.30 0.39 12.82
C ALA A 51 3.26 0.55 14.35
N TRP A 52 2.15 0.21 14.99
CA TRP A 52 2.03 0.21 16.45
C TRP A 52 3.06 -0.72 17.09
N PHE A 53 3.12 -1.97 16.64
CA PHE A 53 4.12 -2.90 17.15
C PHE A 53 5.55 -2.52 16.73
N GLY A 54 5.74 -2.06 15.50
CA GLY A 54 7.05 -1.69 14.97
C GLY A 54 7.67 -0.46 15.60
N SER A 55 6.85 0.45 16.15
CA SER A 55 7.29 1.59 16.96
C SER A 55 7.55 1.24 18.43
N GLY A 56 7.43 -0.04 18.82
CA GLY A 56 7.50 -0.44 20.23
C GLY A 56 6.34 0.12 21.06
N GLN A 57 5.18 0.34 20.44
CA GLN A 57 3.98 0.88 21.10
C GLN A 57 4.15 2.31 21.61
N THR A 58 5.03 3.08 20.95
CA THR A 58 5.32 4.49 21.29
C THR A 58 4.91 5.49 20.21
N ALA A 59 4.38 5.00 19.07
CA ALA A 59 3.88 5.87 18.01
C ALA A 59 2.83 6.84 18.54
N THR A 60 3.02 8.13 18.27
CA THR A 60 2.07 9.18 18.64
C THR A 60 0.81 9.14 17.77
N ILE A 61 -0.28 9.74 18.26
CA ILE A 61 -1.52 9.89 17.48
C ILE A 61 -1.25 10.63 16.16
N THR A 62 -0.36 11.63 16.18
CA THR A 62 0.02 12.36 14.96
C THR A 62 0.72 11.46 13.95
N GLN A 63 1.67 10.63 14.38
CA GLN A 63 2.37 9.69 13.51
C GLN A 63 1.41 8.65 12.91
N LEU A 64 0.51 8.09 13.71
CA LEU A 64 -0.49 7.14 13.25
C LEU A 64 -1.52 7.80 12.31
N GLY A 65 -1.92 9.04 12.59
CA GLY A 65 -2.82 9.81 11.73
C GLY A 65 -2.19 10.16 10.37
N LEU A 66 -0.91 10.52 10.37
CA LEU A 66 -0.15 10.74 9.12
C LEU A 66 0.01 9.44 8.34
N LEU A 67 0.41 8.35 8.99
CA LEU A 67 0.48 7.03 8.38
C LEU A 67 -0.85 6.64 7.74
N PHE A 68 -1.96 6.75 8.48
CA PHE A 68 -3.31 6.47 7.96
C PHE A 68 -3.59 7.28 6.71
N SER A 69 -3.43 8.60 6.80
CA SER A 69 -3.82 9.54 5.73
C SER A 69 -3.00 9.35 4.47
N VAL A 70 -1.68 9.20 4.61
CA VAL A 70 -0.79 8.98 3.46
C VAL A 70 -1.07 7.61 2.86
N THR A 71 -1.12 6.56 3.68
CA THR A 71 -1.29 5.18 3.22
C THR A 71 -2.60 5.01 2.46
N ILE A 72 -3.73 5.40 3.05
CA ILE A 72 -5.03 5.21 2.40
C ILE A 72 -5.12 5.98 1.10
N PHE A 73 -4.57 7.19 1.06
CA PHE A 73 -4.58 8.04 -0.12
C PHE A 73 -3.70 7.47 -1.23
N THR A 74 -2.44 7.14 -0.94
CA THR A 74 -1.52 6.62 -1.96
C THR A 74 -1.94 5.25 -2.46
N HIS A 75 -2.44 4.38 -1.58
CA HIS A 75 -2.91 3.04 -1.97
C HIS A 75 -4.10 3.14 -2.92
N TRP A 76 -5.07 3.99 -2.58
CA TRP A 76 -6.21 4.29 -3.44
C TRP A 76 -5.78 4.91 -4.77
N VAL A 77 -4.81 5.83 -4.78
CA VAL A 77 -4.30 6.43 -6.02
C VAL A 77 -3.62 5.39 -6.90
N ILE A 78 -2.73 4.56 -6.35
CA ILE A 78 -1.97 3.55 -7.10
C ILE A 78 -2.92 2.52 -7.72
N ASP A 79 -3.81 1.94 -6.91
CA ASP A 79 -4.69 0.85 -7.33
C ASP A 79 -5.88 1.36 -8.15
N GLY A 80 -6.53 2.42 -7.66
CA GLY A 80 -7.77 2.96 -8.23
C GLY A 80 -7.57 3.54 -9.62
N PHE A 81 -6.41 4.13 -9.89
CA PHE A 81 -6.03 4.63 -11.21
C PHE A 81 -5.10 3.69 -11.99
N ASN A 82 -4.76 2.53 -11.41
CA ASN A 82 -3.95 1.50 -12.06
C ASN A 82 -2.60 2.04 -12.56
N LEU A 83 -1.89 2.75 -11.66
CA LEU A 83 -0.67 3.48 -12.01
C LEU A 83 0.44 2.57 -12.54
N ALA A 84 0.51 1.31 -12.09
CA ALA A 84 1.48 0.35 -12.62
C ALA A 84 1.31 0.11 -14.12
N GLU A 85 0.07 0.06 -14.62
CA GLU A 85 -0.19 -0.09 -16.06
C GLU A 85 0.12 1.21 -16.82
N ILE A 86 -0.25 2.36 -16.28
CA ILE A 86 0.05 3.67 -16.88
C ILE A 86 1.57 3.85 -17.00
N TRP A 87 2.31 3.58 -15.91
CA TRP A 87 3.76 3.63 -15.88
C TRP A 87 4.35 2.68 -16.91
N GLY A 88 3.91 1.42 -16.92
CA GLY A 88 4.40 0.42 -17.87
C GLY A 88 4.24 0.86 -19.33
N ARG A 89 3.15 1.55 -19.67
CA ARG A 89 2.95 2.14 -21.01
C ARG A 89 3.90 3.32 -21.28
N VAL A 90 4.07 4.22 -20.31
CA VAL A 90 4.95 5.42 -20.44
C VAL A 90 6.40 5.03 -20.71
N VAL A 91 6.91 4.01 -20.01
CA VAL A 91 8.30 3.56 -20.16
C VAL A 91 8.46 2.37 -21.12
N ASN A 92 7.39 2.01 -21.86
CA ASN A 92 7.36 0.90 -22.80
C ASN A 92 7.87 -0.44 -22.20
N GLN A 93 7.43 -0.75 -20.98
CA GLN A 93 7.70 -2.03 -20.32
C GLN A 93 6.88 -3.17 -20.93
N THR A 94 7.34 -4.40 -20.72
CA THR A 94 6.54 -5.58 -21.02
C THR A 94 5.23 -5.55 -20.24
N GLN A 95 4.13 -5.87 -20.92
CA GLN A 95 2.78 -5.82 -20.36
C GLN A 95 2.37 -7.16 -19.72
N SER A 96 3.34 -7.95 -19.23
CA SER A 96 3.05 -9.19 -18.53
C SER A 96 2.50 -8.90 -17.13
N ASP A 97 1.55 -9.72 -16.67
CA ASP A 97 0.93 -9.56 -15.35
C ASP A 97 1.96 -9.60 -14.23
N PHE A 98 2.98 -10.46 -14.35
CA PHE A 98 4.05 -10.54 -13.37
C PHE A 98 4.81 -9.21 -13.22
N VAL A 99 5.23 -8.60 -14.34
CA VAL A 99 5.97 -7.33 -14.29
C VAL A 99 5.09 -6.21 -13.75
N ARG A 100 3.82 -6.17 -14.17
CA ARG A 100 2.86 -5.20 -13.65
C ARG A 100 2.65 -5.34 -12.15
N ILE A 101 2.53 -6.56 -11.62
CA ILE A 101 2.45 -6.82 -10.18
C ILE A 101 3.72 -6.32 -9.49
N VAL A 102 4.92 -6.66 -10.00
CA VAL A 102 6.17 -6.21 -9.37
C VAL A 102 6.30 -4.68 -9.34
N VAL A 103 5.91 -3.99 -10.42
CA VAL A 103 5.89 -2.53 -10.48
C VAL A 103 4.92 -1.93 -9.47
N ASP A 104 3.70 -2.48 -9.40
CA ASP A 104 2.67 -2.10 -8.42
C ASP A 104 3.17 -2.21 -6.98
N GLN A 105 3.72 -3.37 -6.61
CA GLN A 105 4.30 -3.59 -5.28
C GLN A 105 5.48 -2.66 -4.98
N THR A 106 6.30 -2.37 -6.00
CA THR A 106 7.44 -1.44 -5.84
C THR A 106 6.97 -0.02 -5.54
N MET A 107 5.88 0.45 -6.17
CA MET A 107 5.30 1.76 -5.87
C MET A 107 4.82 1.84 -4.42
N HIS A 108 4.15 0.79 -3.93
CA HIS A 108 3.71 0.71 -2.53
C HIS A 108 4.89 0.69 -1.56
N ILE A 109 5.91 -0.14 -1.80
CA ILE A 109 7.12 -0.21 -0.97
C ILE A 109 7.86 1.13 -0.93
N PHE A 110 7.91 1.86 -2.05
CA PHE A 110 8.49 3.20 -2.09
C PHE A 110 7.77 4.16 -1.13
N VAL A 111 6.44 4.15 -1.12
CA VAL A 111 5.64 4.94 -0.16
C VAL A 111 5.99 4.57 1.28
N LEU A 112 6.13 3.28 1.61
CA LEU A 112 6.51 2.85 2.95
C LEU A 112 7.88 3.39 3.38
N GLY A 113 8.84 3.42 2.44
CA GLY A 113 10.16 4.00 2.67
C GLY A 113 10.07 5.50 3.01
N VAL A 114 9.27 6.25 2.25
CA VAL A 114 9.03 7.67 2.50
C VAL A 114 8.36 7.90 3.87
N ILE A 115 7.32 7.12 4.19
CA ILE A 115 6.63 7.22 5.49
C ILE A 115 7.59 6.91 6.63
N ALA A 116 8.37 5.82 6.53
CA ALA A 116 9.34 5.46 7.56
C ALA A 116 10.36 6.58 7.79
N ALA A 117 10.85 7.21 6.72
CA ALA A 117 11.87 8.25 6.77
C ALA A 117 11.36 9.63 7.21
N MET A 118 10.08 9.96 6.98
CA MET A 118 9.54 11.29 7.26
C MET A 118 8.62 11.36 8.49
N VAL A 119 8.03 10.23 8.90
CA VAL A 119 7.05 10.17 9.98
C VAL A 119 7.61 9.50 11.23
N PHE A 120 8.47 8.49 11.06
CA PHE A 120 9.00 7.66 12.15
C PHE A 120 10.52 7.77 12.33
N SER A 121 11.13 8.81 11.76
CA SER A 121 12.55 9.16 11.92
C SER A 121 12.86 9.81 13.26
#